data_AF-A0A2U1MTQ7-F1
#
_entry.id   AF-A0A2U1MTQ7-F1
#
_cell.length_a   1.000
_cell.length_b   1.000
_cell.length_c   1.000
_cell.angle_alpha   90.00
_cell.angle_beta   90.00
_cell.angle_gamma   90.00
#
_symmetry.space_group_name_H-M   'P 1'
#
loop_
_entity.id
_entity.type
_entity.pdbx_description
1 polymer ?
#
loop_
_entity_poly.entity_id
_entity_poly.type
_entity_poly.pdbx_seq_one_letter_code
_entity_poly.pdbx_strand_id
1 'polypeptide(L)'
;MPGAPEEDIKVSVQHDTVVIEGPGDEIFLALHPFEKYLCWVDLEYGIYNMSGIKAEMKRNLGVLKLTVPKLKQEEVRAFDLKVNFVDKLD
;
A
#
# COMPACT_ATOMS: atom_id res chain seq x y z
N MET A 1 9.64 -7.78 8.18
CA MET A 1 9.59 -9.20 7.78
C MET A 1 10.88 -9.85 8.26
N PRO A 2 11.01 -10.06 9.58
CA PRO A 2 12.19 -10.74 10.13
C PRO A 2 12.21 -12.19 9.63
N GLY A 3 13.42 -12.71 9.35
CA GLY A 3 13.63 -14.12 9.01
C GLY A 3 13.29 -14.56 7.58
N ALA A 4 12.58 -13.75 6.79
CA ALA A 4 12.27 -14.08 5.39
C ALA A 4 13.48 -13.85 4.47
N PRO A 5 13.86 -14.83 3.61
CA PRO A 5 14.85 -14.63 2.56
C PRO A 5 14.40 -13.53 1.59
N GLU A 6 15.34 -12.71 1.14
CA GLU A 6 15.04 -11.53 0.32
C GLU A 6 14.42 -11.89 -1.02
N GLU A 7 14.89 -12.97 -1.66
CA GLU A 7 14.33 -13.48 -2.91
C GLU A 7 12.85 -13.89 -2.82
N ASP A 8 12.35 -14.16 -1.60
CA ASP A 8 11.00 -14.69 -1.37
C ASP A 8 9.99 -13.61 -0.97
N ILE A 9 10.43 -12.36 -0.78
CA ILE A 9 9.53 -11.24 -0.50
C ILE A 9 8.99 -10.69 -1.81
N LYS A 10 7.67 -10.77 -1.96
CA LYS A 10 6.95 -10.24 -3.11
C LYS A 10 6.15 -9.02 -2.71
N VAL A 11 6.36 -7.93 -3.43
CA VAL A 11 5.51 -6.73 -3.36
C VAL A 11 4.85 -6.55 -4.71
N SER A 12 3.52 -6.45 -4.72
CA SER A 12 2.74 -6.23 -5.95
C SER A 12 1.66 -5.19 -5.73
N VAL A 13 1.24 -4.54 -6.80
CA VAL A 13 0.08 -3.65 -6.81
C VAL A 13 -1.04 -4.38 -7.54
N GLN A 14 -2.18 -4.55 -6.89
CA GLN A 14 -3.39 -5.15 -7.46
C GLN A 14 -4.51 -4.12 -7.35
N HIS A 15 -4.97 -3.58 -8.48
CA HIS A 15 -5.89 -2.44 -8.53
C HIS A 15 -5.32 -1.22 -7.78
N ASP A 16 -5.83 -0.96 -6.57
CA ASP A 16 -5.47 0.11 -5.67
C ASP A 16 -4.86 -0.39 -4.34
N THR A 17 -4.62 -1.70 -4.22
CA THR A 17 -4.02 -2.33 -3.04
C THR A 17 -2.56 -2.70 -3.28
N VAL A 18 -1.68 -2.32 -2.35
CA VAL A 18 -0.32 -2.89 -2.26
C VAL A 18 -0.40 -4.19 -1.47
N VAL A 19 -0.03 -5.29 -2.11
CA VAL A 19 0.03 -6.62 -1.52
C VAL A 19 1.48 -6.99 -1.25
N ILE A 20 1.78 -7.28 0.02
CA ILE A 20 3.08 -7.72 0.50
C ILE A 20 2.95 -9.17 0.96
N GLU A 21 3.75 -10.06 0.37
CA GLU A 21 3.78 -11.48 0.69
C GLU A 21 5.21 -11.92 0.97
N GLY A 22 5.40 -12.85 1.89
CA GLY A 22 6.70 -13.48 2.13
C GLY A 22 6.60 -14.63 3.12
N PRO A 23 7.55 -15.57 3.12
CA PRO A 23 7.49 -16.76 3.94
C PRO A 23 7.49 -16.43 5.43
N GLY A 24 6.72 -17.20 6.21
CA GLY A 24 6.81 -17.20 7.66
C GLY A 24 8.12 -17.83 8.10
N ASP A 25 8.83 -17.21 9.04
CA ASP A 25 9.94 -17.87 9.73
C ASP A 25 9.40 -18.84 10.79
N GLU A 26 10.28 -19.65 11.39
CA GLU A 26 9.90 -20.66 12.39
C GLU A 26 9.07 -20.06 13.54
N ILE A 27 9.42 -18.85 13.97
CA ILE A 27 8.70 -18.12 15.03
C ILE A 27 7.29 -17.73 14.55
N PHE A 28 7.16 -17.20 13.34
CA PHE A 28 5.85 -16.87 12.77
C PHE A 28 4.96 -18.10 12.64
N LEU A 29 5.49 -19.20 12.10
CA LEU A 29 4.76 -20.45 11.92
C LEU A 29 4.30 -21.07 13.25
N ALA A 30 5.08 -20.87 14.33
CA ALA A 30 4.69 -21.31 15.67
C ALA A 30 3.57 -20.46 16.29
N LEU A 31 3.43 -19.19 15.90
CA LEU A 31 2.49 -18.23 16.47
C LEU A 31 1.24 -18.01 15.62
N HIS A 32 1.29 -18.34 14.33
CA HIS A 32 0.25 -18.04 13.36
C HIS A 32 -0.16 -19.30 12.59
N PRO A 33 -1.46 -19.44 12.25
CA PRO A 33 -1.96 -20.58 11.47
C PRO A 33 -1.61 -20.50 9.98
N PHE A 34 -0.85 -19.48 9.55
CA PHE A 34 -0.57 -19.18 8.15
C PHE A 34 0.89 -19.48 7.82
N GLU A 35 1.15 -20.01 6.63
CA GLU A 35 2.49 -20.36 6.15
C GLU A 35 3.31 -19.14 5.68
N LYS A 36 2.64 -18.00 5.47
CA LYS A 36 3.25 -16.78 4.95
C LYS A 36 2.69 -15.52 5.61
N TYR A 37 3.53 -14.50 5.70
CA TYR A 37 3.10 -13.13 5.94
C TYR A 37 2.28 -12.64 4.75
N LEU A 38 1.14 -12.02 5.05
CA LEU A 38 0.29 -11.37 4.07
C LEU A 38 -0.16 -10.03 4.64
N CYS A 39 0.15 -8.95 3.93
CA CYS A 39 -0.26 -7.60 4.30
C CYS A 39 -0.85 -6.89 3.08
N TRP A 40 -1.98 -6.22 3.30
CA TRP A 40 -2.67 -5.41 2.32
C TRP A 40 -2.69 -3.97 2.80
N VAL A 41 -2.29 -3.06 1.90
CA VAL A 41 -2.37 -1.63 2.13
C VAL A 41 -3.22 -1.05 1.01
N ASP A 42 -4.47 -0.76 1.33
CA ASP A 42 -5.39 -0.11 0.40
C ASP A 42 -5.01 1.35 0.25
N LEU A 43 -4.81 1.79 -0.99
CA LEU A 43 -4.49 3.16 -1.34
C LEU A 43 -5.70 3.79 -2.03
N GLU A 44 -6.09 4.98 -1.61
CA GLU A 44 -7.23 5.66 -2.24
C GLU A 44 -6.92 6.01 -3.70
N TYR A 45 -7.74 5.46 -4.60
CA TYR A 45 -7.62 5.69 -6.03
C TYR A 45 -7.75 7.18 -6.36
N GLY A 46 -6.83 7.70 -7.16
CA GLY A 46 -6.83 9.11 -7.56
C GLY A 46 -6.14 10.06 -6.57
N ILE A 47 -5.58 9.57 -5.46
CA ILE A 47 -4.72 10.36 -4.55
C ILE A 47 -3.24 10.01 -4.72
N TYR A 48 -2.92 8.74 -4.98
CA TYR A 48 -1.56 8.24 -5.02
C TYR A 48 -1.11 7.85 -6.42
N ASN A 49 0.18 8.10 -6.71
CA ASN A 49 0.81 7.65 -7.94
C ASN A 49 1.26 6.19 -7.78
N MET A 50 0.38 5.27 -8.19
CA MET A 50 0.59 3.83 -8.05
C MET A 50 1.80 3.32 -8.85
N SER A 51 2.08 3.89 -10.02
CA SER A 51 3.22 3.47 -10.86
C SER A 51 4.56 3.94 -10.31
N GLY A 52 4.56 4.97 -9.45
CA GLY A 52 5.74 5.51 -8.78
C GLY A 52 6.08 4.85 -7.45
N ILE A 53 5.32 3.84 -7.01
CA ILE A 53 5.57 3.14 -5.74
C ILE A 53 6.95 2.47 -5.75
N LYS A 54 7.68 2.63 -4.65
CA LYS A 54 9.00 2.00 -4.44
C LYS A 54 8.99 1.16 -3.18
N ALA A 55 9.65 0.00 -3.23
CA ALA A 55 9.87 -0.89 -2.11
C ALA A 55 11.37 -1.07 -1.87
N GLU A 56 11.81 -0.90 -0.63
CA GLU A 56 13.22 -1.00 -0.22
C GLU A 56 13.32 -1.86 1.06
N MET A 57 14.15 -2.90 1.06
CA MET A 57 14.41 -3.72 2.25
C MET A 57 15.67 -3.24 2.99
N LYS A 58 15.53 -2.86 4.26
CA LYS A 58 16.66 -2.63 5.16
C LYS A 58 17.06 -3.95 5.82
N ARG A 59 17.97 -4.68 5.16
CA ARG A 59 18.40 -6.05 5.50
C ARG A 59 18.75 -6.25 6.97
N ASN A 60 19.60 -5.37 7.51
CA ASN A 60 20.09 -5.42 8.89
C ASN A 60 19.00 -5.22 9.95
N LEU A 61 17.83 -4.68 9.58
CA LEU A 61 16.72 -4.43 10.48
C LEU A 61 15.49 -5.29 10.15
N GLY A 62 15.50 -6.04 9.04
CA GLY A 62 14.33 -6.78 8.54
C GLY A 62 13.14 -5.86 8.21
N VAL A 63 13.38 -4.58 7.92
CA VAL A 63 12.33 -3.56 7.70
C VAL A 63 12.13 -3.35 6.21
N LEU A 64 10.94 -3.70 5.72
CA LEU A 64 10.47 -3.32 4.38
C LEU A 64 9.90 -1.91 4.45
N LYS A 65 10.48 -0.98 3.68
CA LYS A 65 10.00 0.39 3.52
C LYS A 65 9.27 0.52 2.20
N LEU A 66 8.03 0.99 2.25
CA LEU A 66 7.26 1.40 1.08
C LEU A 66 7.27 2.93 0.98
N THR A 67 7.56 3.45 -0.21
CA THR A 67 7.39 4.86 -0.55
C THR A 67 6.25 4.97 -1.56
N VAL A 68 5.15 5.60 -1.14
CA VAL A 68 3.95 5.80 -1.96
C VAL A 68 3.85 7.29 -2.30
N PRO A 69 4.19 7.71 -3.53
CA PRO A 69 4.10 9.11 -3.91
C PRO A 69 2.64 9.56 -4.02
N LYS A 70 2.35 10.79 -3.60
CA LYS A 70 1.07 11.43 -3.90
C LYS A 70 1.06 11.93 -5.35
N LEU A 71 -0.10 11.89 -5.99
CA LEU A 71 -0.33 12.61 -7.23
C LEU A 71 -0.22 14.11 -6.98
N LYS A 72 0.24 14.85 -7.98
CA LYS A 72 0.20 16.32 -7.93
C LYS A 72 -1.24 16.79 -8.02
N GLN A 73 -1.51 17.99 -7.54
CA GLN A 73 -2.85 18.55 -7.53
C GLN A 73 -3.47 18.60 -8.94
N GLU A 74 -2.68 18.89 -9.97
CA GLU A 74 -3.13 18.86 -11.37
C GLU A 74 -3.45 17.44 -11.91
N GLU A 75 -2.97 16.37 -11.26
CA GLU A 75 -3.18 14.97 -11.66
C GLU A 75 -4.32 14.31 -10.88
N VAL A 76 -4.69 14.87 -9.72
CA VAL A 76 -5.87 14.45 -8.96
C VAL A 76 -7.11 14.81 -9.78
N ARG A 77 -7.97 13.83 -10.04
CA ARG A 77 -9.28 14.05 -10.70
C ARG A 77 -10.23 14.75 -9.72
N ALA A 78 -9.99 16.01 -9.46
CA ALA A 78 -10.90 16.90 -8.77
C ALA A 78 -11.73 17.68 -9.81
N PHE A 79 -12.99 17.92 -9.50
CA PHE A 79 -13.84 18.81 -10.28
C PHE A 79 -14.47 19.82 -9.33
N ASP A 80 -14.43 21.09 -9.71
CA ASP A 80 -15.07 22.15 -8.95
C ASP A 80 -16.59 22.04 -9.11
N LEU A 81 -17.31 22.10 -8.00
CA LEU A 81 -18.76 22.15 -8.01
C LEU A 81 -19.23 23.60 -8.04
N LYS A 82 -20.15 23.89 -8.97
CA LYS A 82 -20.87 25.16 -8.94
C LYS A 82 -21.81 25.16 -7.74
N VAL A 83 -21.57 26.08 -6.80
CA VAL A 83 -22.48 26.31 -5.67
C VAL A 83 -23.68 27.10 -6.17
N ASN A 84 -24.88 26.54 -6.04
CA ASN A 84 -26.13 27.24 -6.26
C ASN A 84 -26.70 27.67 -4.89
N PHE A 85 -26.91 28.97 -4.71
CA PHE A 85 -27.57 29.50 -3.53
C PHE A 85 -29.09 29.45 -3.73
N VAL A 86 -29.80 28.88 -2.78
CA VAL A 86 -31.27 28.81 -2.76
C VAL A 86 -31.78 29.40 -1.45
N ASP A 87 -32.84 30.20 -1.52
CA ASP A 87 -33.39 30.90 -0.36
C ASP A 87 -34.14 29.96 0.61
N LYS A 88 -34.56 28.78 0.13
CA LYS A 88 -35.11 27.67 0.93
C LYS A 88 -34.67 26.32 0.34
N LEU A 89 -34.42 25.35 1.22
CA LEU A 89 -34.38 23.93 0.86
C LEU A 89 -35.80 23.37 0.99
N ASP A 90 -36.24 22.64 -0.04
CA ASP A 90 -37.51 21.90 -0.05
C ASP A 90 -37.46 20.67 0.87
#